data_AF-A0A3B0TC25-F1
#
_entry.id   AF-A0A3B0TC25-F1
#
_cell.length_a   1.000
_cell.length_b   1.000
_cell.length_c   1.000
_cell.angle_alpha   90.00
_cell.angle_beta   90.00
_cell.angle_gamma   90.00
#
_symmetry.space_group_name_H-M   'P 1'
#
loop_
_entity.id
_entity.type
_entity.pdbx_description
1 polymer ?
#
loop_
_entity_poly.entity_id
_entity_poly.type
_entity_poly.pdbx_seq_one_letter_code
_entity_poly.pdbx_strand_id
1 'polypeptide(L)'
;MKTDNAINIYSLEEIDTLREAGKILASVISELTCSLKSGLTTLEVDHQAEDLIKQKGVLPAFKGYRGFPGCICASVNEVVVHGIPSEYRLKEGDIFSIDVGIIHKGYYSDT
;
A
#
# COMPACT_ATOMS: atom_id res chain seq x y z
N MET A 1 -12.35 -15.98 -21.74
CA MET A 1 -12.29 -15.38 -20.41
C MET A 1 -12.46 -16.52 -19.43
N LYS A 2 -11.42 -16.94 -18.69
CA LYS A 2 -11.56 -18.08 -17.76
C LYS A 2 -12.44 -17.62 -16.60
N THR A 3 -13.66 -18.16 -16.56
CA THR A 3 -14.64 -18.01 -15.48
C THR A 3 -14.48 -19.18 -14.51
N ASP A 4 -13.29 -19.33 -13.93
CA ASP A 4 -13.13 -20.25 -12.80
C ASP A 4 -13.45 -19.44 -11.54
N ASN A 5 -14.69 -19.55 -11.05
CA ASN A 5 -15.13 -19.01 -9.76
C ASN A 5 -14.52 -19.78 -8.56
N ALA A 6 -13.35 -20.38 -8.75
CA ALA A 6 -12.66 -21.16 -7.73
C ALA A 6 -12.01 -20.22 -6.72
N ILE A 7 -12.19 -20.52 -5.43
CA ILE A 7 -11.52 -19.84 -4.33
C ILE A 7 -10.32 -20.68 -3.92
N ASN A 8 -9.15 -20.03 -3.79
CA ASN A 8 -7.95 -20.71 -3.31
C ASN A 8 -8.13 -21.16 -1.86
N ILE A 9 -7.88 -22.45 -1.61
CA ILE A 9 -7.81 -23.02 -0.25
C ILE A 9 -6.33 -23.14 0.12
N TYR A 10 -5.88 -22.26 1.01
CA TYR A 10 -4.50 -22.20 1.43
C TYR A 10 -4.15 -23.29 2.44
N SER A 11 -2.93 -23.82 2.36
CA SER A 11 -2.35 -24.67 3.38
C SER A 11 -2.02 -23.88 4.65
N LEU A 12 -1.72 -24.58 5.75
CA LEU A 12 -1.31 -23.92 7.01
C LEU A 12 -0.04 -23.07 6.84
N GLU A 13 0.93 -23.54 6.05
CA GLU A 13 2.19 -22.82 5.79
C GLU A 13 1.95 -21.53 4.97
N GLU A 14 1.02 -21.58 4.02
CA GLU A 14 0.61 -20.42 3.22
C GLU A 14 -0.14 -19.40 4.08
N ILE A 15 -1.01 -19.87 4.98
CA ILE A 15 -1.70 -19.02 5.95
C ILE A 15 -0.70 -18.33 6.90
N ASP A 16 0.33 -19.04 7.35
CA ASP A 16 1.39 -18.46 8.18
C ASP A 16 2.16 -17.37 7.42
N THR A 17 2.47 -17.61 6.15
CA THR A 17 3.11 -16.62 5.27
C THR A 17 2.23 -15.38 5.05
N LEU A 18 0.93 -15.56 4.82
CA LEU A 18 -0.05 -14.46 4.72
C LEU A 18 -0.12 -13.66 6.02
N ARG A 19 -0.06 -14.33 7.18
CA ARG A 19 -0.07 -13.66 8.49
C ARG A 19 1.21 -12.85 8.73
N GLU A 20 2.36 -13.36 8.29
CA GLU A 20 3.62 -12.60 8.31
C GLU A 20 3.53 -11.36 7.41
N ALA A 21 3.01 -11.51 6.18
CA ALA A 21 2.82 -10.40 5.26
C ALA A 21 1.94 -9.30 5.86
N GLY A 22 0.80 -9.67 6.46
CA GLY A 22 -0.10 -8.72 7.13
C GLY A 22 0.57 -7.96 8.29
N LYS A 23 1.41 -8.64 9.08
CA LYS A 23 2.17 -7.97 10.17
C LYS A 23 3.20 -6.97 9.63
N ILE A 24 3.89 -7.34 8.55
CA ILE A 24 4.85 -6.45 7.89
C ILE A 24 4.14 -5.21 7.36
N LEU A 25 3.03 -5.40 6.64
CA LEU A 25 2.24 -4.29 6.11
C LEU A 25 1.69 -3.38 7.21
N ALA A 26 1.18 -3.94 8.30
CA ALA A 26 0.72 -3.16 9.45
C ALA A 26 1.84 -2.31 10.07
N SER A 27 3.08 -2.83 10.13
CA SER A 27 4.25 -2.06 10.56
C SER A 27 4.54 -0.89 9.61
N VAL A 28 4.48 -1.12 8.29
CA VAL A 28 4.66 -0.08 7.28
C VAL A 28 3.61 1.02 7.44
N ILE A 29 2.33 0.67 7.54
CA ILE A 29 1.25 1.64 7.75
C ILE A 29 1.42 2.41 9.06
N SER A 30 1.77 1.73 10.15
CA SER A 30 1.97 2.40 11.44
C SER A 30 3.11 3.42 11.38
N GLU A 31 4.23 3.06 10.75
CA GLU A 31 5.38 3.97 10.64
C GLU A 31 5.11 5.13 9.67
N LEU A 32 4.42 4.85 8.55
CA LEU A 32 4.03 5.87 7.58
C LEU A 32 3.04 6.86 8.20
N THR A 33 2.01 6.38 8.89
CA THR A 33 1.02 7.26 9.53
C THR A 33 1.62 8.12 10.63
N CYS A 34 2.64 7.63 11.36
CA CYS A 34 3.39 8.43 12.32
C CYS A 34 4.23 9.56 11.69
N SER A 35 4.62 9.45 10.42
CA SER A 35 5.38 10.51 9.72
C SER A 35 4.49 11.54 9.02
N LEU A 36 3.18 11.26 8.89
CA LEU A 36 2.24 12.15 8.21
C LEU A 36 2.04 13.46 8.97
N LYS A 37 2.06 14.55 8.22
CA LYS A 37 1.73 15.89 8.68
C LYS A 37 1.23 16.73 7.52
N SER A 38 0.43 17.75 7.83
CA SER A 38 0.08 18.77 6.85
C SER A 38 1.34 19.42 6.27
N GLY A 39 1.27 19.81 5.00
CA GLY A 39 2.38 20.35 4.26
C GLY A 39 3.22 19.32 3.50
N LEU A 40 3.02 18.00 3.66
CA LEU A 40 3.62 17.00 2.77
C LEU A 40 2.83 16.90 1.46
N THR A 41 3.51 16.66 0.35
CA THR A 41 2.88 16.23 -0.90
C THR A 41 2.52 14.75 -0.85
N THR A 42 1.49 14.32 -1.58
CA THR A 42 1.16 12.89 -1.63
C THR A 42 2.27 12.07 -2.29
N LEU A 43 3.09 12.67 -3.16
CA LEU A 43 4.30 12.05 -3.71
C LEU A 43 5.41 11.87 -2.65
N GLU A 44 5.61 12.84 -1.75
CA GLU A 44 6.55 12.66 -0.63
C GLU A 44 6.12 11.52 0.30
N VAL A 45 4.81 11.35 0.51
CA VAL A 45 4.26 10.22 1.27
C VAL A 45 4.51 8.89 0.55
N ASP A 46 4.31 8.84 -0.77
CA ASP A 46 4.60 7.64 -1.58
C ASP A 46 6.07 7.22 -1.51
N HIS A 47 7.00 8.18 -1.58
CA HIS A 47 8.44 7.89 -1.42
C HIS A 47 8.78 7.34 -0.03
N GLN A 48 8.18 7.89 1.03
CA GLN A 48 8.36 7.36 2.39
C GLN A 48 7.83 5.93 2.51
N ALA A 49 6.66 5.65 1.92
CA ALA A 49 6.09 4.31 1.89
C ALA A 49 7.03 3.34 1.15
N GLU A 50 7.58 3.74 0.00
CA GLU A 50 8.55 2.94 -0.75
C GLU A 50 9.79 2.60 0.07
N ASP A 51 10.34 3.58 0.80
CA ASP A 51 11.52 3.37 1.65
C ASP A 51 11.22 2.41 2.80
N LEU A 52 10.07 2.55 3.47
CA LEU A 52 9.63 1.64 4.53
C LEU A 52 9.44 0.22 4.01
N ILE A 53 8.77 0.05 2.87
CA ILE A 53 8.58 -1.24 2.19
C ILE A 53 9.93 -1.91 1.92
N LYS A 54 10.89 -1.16 1.35
CA LYS A 54 12.26 -1.64 1.10
C LYS A 54 12.98 -2.03 2.38
N GLN A 55 12.88 -1.23 3.44
CA GLN A 55 13.50 -1.52 4.74
C GLN A 55 12.97 -2.80 5.38
N LYS A 56 11.69 -3.15 5.16
CA LYS A 56 11.11 -4.42 5.61
C LYS A 56 11.45 -5.61 4.70
N GLY A 57 12.20 -5.40 3.62
CA GLY A 57 12.63 -6.47 2.72
C GLY A 57 11.51 -7.06 1.87
N VAL A 58 10.46 -6.29 1.60
CA VAL A 58 9.31 -6.69 0.76
C VAL A 58 9.18 -5.78 -0.45
N LEU A 59 8.37 -6.16 -1.43
CA LEU A 59 8.18 -5.38 -2.67
C LEU A 59 6.85 -4.62 -2.63
N PRO A 60 6.75 -3.43 -3.25
CA PRO A 60 5.48 -2.74 -3.41
C PRO A 60 4.61 -3.47 -4.44
N ALA A 61 3.36 -3.78 -4.10
CA ALA A 61 2.47 -4.53 -4.98
C ALA A 61 1.91 -3.68 -6.12
N PHE A 62 1.71 -2.38 -5.88
CA PHE A 62 1.01 -1.50 -6.83
C PHE A 62 1.94 -0.89 -7.87
N LYS A 63 3.21 -0.67 -7.53
CA LYS A 63 4.17 0.00 -8.42
C LYS A 63 4.41 -0.82 -9.68
N GLY A 64 4.01 -0.26 -10.82
CA GLY A 64 4.07 -0.90 -12.14
C GLY A 64 2.86 -1.78 -12.47
N TYR A 65 1.95 -2.04 -11.53
CA TYR A 65 0.76 -2.86 -11.78
C TYR A 65 -0.14 -2.17 -12.81
N ARG A 66 -0.23 -2.74 -14.02
CA ARG A 66 -0.97 -2.16 -15.16
C ARG A 66 -0.58 -0.71 -15.46
N GLY A 67 0.68 -0.35 -15.20
CA GLY A 67 1.19 1.01 -15.41
C GLY A 67 0.91 2.00 -14.28
N PHE A 68 0.37 1.55 -13.14
CA PHE A 68 0.22 2.41 -11.96
C PHE A 68 1.60 2.87 -11.45
N PRO A 69 1.82 4.18 -11.20
CA PRO A 69 3.16 4.72 -11.00
C PRO A 69 3.65 4.68 -9.54
N GLY A 70 2.74 4.68 -8.57
CA GLY A 70 3.06 4.79 -7.13
C GLY A 70 3.18 3.45 -6.41
N CYS A 71 3.77 3.47 -5.22
CA CYS A 71 3.70 2.40 -4.23
C CYS A 71 2.39 2.40 -3.45
N ILE A 72 1.77 3.57 -3.29
CA ILE A 72 0.49 3.76 -2.58
C ILE A 72 -0.57 4.34 -3.50
N CYS A 73 -1.83 4.03 -3.19
CA CYS A 73 -2.97 4.82 -3.64
C CYS A 73 -3.15 6.00 -2.66
N ALA A 74 -3.02 7.22 -3.16
CA ALA A 74 -3.10 8.45 -2.37
C ALA A 74 -4.39 9.23 -2.69
N SER A 75 -5.45 8.96 -1.93
CA SER A 75 -6.80 9.45 -2.21
C SER A 75 -7.21 10.55 -1.23
N VAL A 76 -7.24 11.80 -1.70
CA VAL A 76 -7.59 12.98 -0.89
C VAL A 76 -9.03 13.40 -1.15
N ASN A 77 -9.80 13.61 -0.09
CA ASN A 77 -11.16 14.17 -0.08
C ASN A 77 -12.13 13.43 -1.04
N GLU A 78 -12.46 14.02 -2.19
CA GLU A 78 -13.40 13.46 -3.16
C GLU A 78 -12.85 12.30 -4.00
N VAL A 79 -11.54 12.04 -3.92
CA VAL A 79 -10.93 10.91 -4.62
C VAL A 79 -11.35 9.62 -3.92
N VAL A 80 -12.14 8.81 -4.62
CA VAL A 80 -12.80 7.62 -4.04
C VAL A 80 -11.78 6.53 -3.69
N VAL A 81 -10.99 6.09 -4.68
CA VAL A 81 -9.93 5.07 -4.56
C VAL A 81 -8.90 5.30 -5.66
N HIS A 82 -7.75 4.63 -5.58
CA HIS A 82 -6.69 4.63 -6.60
C HIS A 82 -6.18 6.03 -6.98
N GLY A 83 -6.20 6.99 -6.05
CA GLY A 83 -5.57 8.29 -6.25
C GLY A 83 -4.09 8.12 -6.59
N ILE A 84 -3.62 8.82 -7.61
CA ILE A 84 -2.22 8.77 -8.03
C ILE A 84 -1.42 9.77 -7.16
N PRO A 85 -0.33 9.35 -6.50
CA PRO A 85 0.57 10.27 -5.80
C PRO A 85 1.03 11.42 -6.71
N SER A 86 1.00 12.64 -6.20
CA SER A 86 1.25 13.86 -6.97
C SER A 86 1.82 14.99 -6.11
N GLU A 87 2.07 16.14 -6.73
CA GLU A 87 2.50 17.37 -6.06
C GLU A 87 1.40 18.02 -5.20
N TYR A 88 0.22 17.39 -5.05
CA TYR A 88 -0.82 17.89 -4.15
C TYR A 88 -0.30 17.90 -2.71
N ARG A 89 -0.22 19.11 -2.13
CA ARG A 89 0.23 19.32 -0.75
C ARG A 89 -0.94 19.22 0.21
N LEU A 90 -0.88 18.24 1.11
CA LEU A 90 -1.85 17.98 2.17
C LEU A 90 -2.04 19.21 3.05
N LYS A 91 -3.30 19.53 3.35
CA LYS A 91 -3.69 20.67 4.17
C LYS A 91 -4.32 20.19 5.46
N GLU A 92 -4.29 21.05 6.47
CA GLU A 92 -5.05 20.81 7.68
C GLU A 92 -6.55 20.70 7.32
N GLY A 93 -7.20 19.64 7.82
CA GLY A 93 -8.59 19.32 7.52
C GLY A 93 -8.83 18.46 6.27
N ASP A 94 -7.80 18.14 5.48
CA ASP A 94 -7.93 17.14 4.41
C ASP A 94 -8.21 15.75 5.01
N ILE A 95 -9.15 15.02 4.40
CA ILE A 95 -9.33 13.59 4.66
C ILE A 95 -8.48 12.85 3.65
N PHE A 96 -7.48 12.11 4.14
CA PHE A 96 -6.52 11.42 3.29
C PHE A 96 -6.57 9.92 3.54
N SER A 97 -7.05 9.17 2.54
CA SER A 97 -6.98 7.71 2.52
C SER A 97 -5.70 7.28 1.82
N ILE A 98 -5.00 6.35 2.47
CA ILE A 98 -3.81 5.69 1.95
C ILE A 98 -4.17 4.21 1.86
N ASP A 99 -3.92 3.62 0.70
CA ASP A 99 -4.04 2.19 0.45
C ASP A 99 -2.67 1.68 -0.02
N VAL A 100 -2.17 0.62 0.61
CA VAL A 100 -0.82 0.08 0.43
C VAL A 100 -0.85 -1.43 0.29
N GLY A 101 -0.28 -1.92 -0.81
CA GLY A 101 -0.06 -3.34 -1.03
C GLY A 101 1.42 -3.71 -1.01
N ILE A 102 1.76 -4.86 -0.42
CA ILE A 102 3.10 -5.45 -0.47
C ILE A 102 3.08 -6.88 -0.99
N ILE A 103 4.22 -7.33 -1.51
CA ILE A 103 4.49 -8.71 -1.89
C ILE A 103 5.55 -9.28 -0.93
N HIS A 104 5.16 -10.28 -0.15
CA HIS A 104 6.03 -11.02 0.77
C HIS A 104 6.06 -12.50 0.37
N LYS A 105 7.24 -13.03 0.02
CA LYS A 105 7.43 -14.42 -0.41
C LYS A 105 6.43 -14.88 -1.51
N GLY A 106 6.06 -13.97 -2.42
CA GLY A 106 5.11 -14.22 -3.51
C GLY A 106 3.62 -14.04 -3.15
N TYR A 107 3.30 -13.81 -1.88
CA TYR A 107 1.94 -13.52 -1.42
C TYR A 107 1.71 -12.01 -1.27
N TYR A 108 0.49 -11.60 -1.58
CA TYR A 108 0.07 -10.21 -1.48
C TYR A 108 -0.58 -9.96 -0.11
N SER A 109 -0.25 -8.83 0.49
CA SER A 109 -1.00 -8.25 1.61
C SER A 109 -1.43 -6.85 1.21
N ASP A 110 -2.62 -6.46 1.65
CA ASP A 110 -3.33 -5.27 1.17
C ASP A 110 -4.10 -4.62 2.33
N THR A 111 -4.05 -3.29 2.48
CA THR A 111 -4.77 -2.54 3.53
C THR A 111 -4.93 -1.05 3.25
#